data_AF-A0A7S3TKY6-F1
#
_entry.id   AF-A0A7S3TKY6-F1
#
_cell.length_a   1.000
_cell.length_b   1.000
_cell.length_c   1.000
_cell.angle_alpha   90.00
_cell.angle_beta   90.00
_cell.angle_gamma   90.00
#
_symmetry.space_group_name_H-M   'P 1'
#
loop_
_entity.id
_entity.type
_entity.pdbx_description
1 polymer ?
#
loop_
_entity_poly.entity_id
_entity_poly.type
_entity_poly.pdbx_seq_one_letter_code
_entity_poly.pdbx_strand_id
1 'polypeptide(L)'
;TDTAPVLVDAGMSLSTMRWNSNGSVLAVAGTLSTTNSSGERRDVCMVQFYTPNGQHMRTLKVPGSTMSALSWEGGSLRVALAVDSYIYFANIRPDYRWGFIEDTLIYSFTTPERHESALFFWNTKTDEGFTKILTKPLVTLHASGDCCVYATQAEDAANQHVLRLCSANGSPIDQKYVDLEPAFITLTRYHVVAASADAVYV
;
A
#
# COMPACT_ATOMS: atom_id res chain seq x y z
N THR A 1 6.27 -7.65 27.69
CA THR A 1 6.88 -6.35 27.34
C THR A 1 7.76 -6.59 26.14
N ASP A 2 7.67 -5.76 25.09
CA ASP A 2 8.50 -5.91 23.90
C ASP A 2 9.96 -5.67 24.26
N THR A 3 10.84 -6.57 23.82
CA THR A 3 12.28 -6.56 24.14
C THR A 3 13.10 -5.83 23.07
N ALA A 4 12.52 -5.56 21.91
CA ALA A 4 13.16 -4.84 20.80
C ALA A 4 12.16 -3.84 20.16
N PRO A 5 11.69 -2.83 20.91
CA PRO A 5 10.70 -1.90 20.41
C PRO A 5 11.26 -1.07 19.25
N VAL A 6 10.41 -0.79 18.26
CA VAL A 6 10.70 0.17 17.21
C VAL A 6 10.62 1.58 17.79
N LEU A 7 11.74 2.31 17.76
CA LEU A 7 11.82 3.71 18.21
C LEU A 7 11.73 4.63 16.99
N VAL A 8 10.77 5.57 17.02
CA VAL A 8 10.55 6.56 15.98
C VAL A 8 10.71 7.96 16.57
N ASP A 9 11.67 8.72 16.06
CA ASP A 9 11.77 10.16 16.31
C ASP A 9 11.00 10.91 15.21
N ALA A 10 9.85 11.46 15.58
CA ALA A 10 9.00 12.22 14.66
C ALA A 10 9.51 13.64 14.37
N GLY A 11 10.50 14.13 15.13
CA GLY A 11 11.05 15.48 14.99
C GLY A 11 10.04 16.61 15.24
N MET A 12 8.93 16.34 15.92
CA MET A 12 7.86 17.31 16.17
C MET A 12 7.23 17.10 17.56
N SER A 13 6.56 18.14 18.06
CA SER A 13 5.80 18.01 19.31
C SER A 13 4.53 17.21 19.04
N LEU A 14 4.44 16.00 19.60
CA LEU A 14 3.32 15.09 19.38
C LEU A 14 2.08 15.57 20.13
N SER A 15 0.92 15.49 19.47
CA SER A 15 -0.38 15.71 20.10
C SER A 15 -1.20 14.42 20.21
N THR A 16 -1.21 13.61 19.16
CA THR A 16 -1.95 12.34 19.14
C THR A 16 -1.37 11.36 18.14
N MET A 17 -1.68 10.09 18.31
CA MET A 17 -1.35 9.03 17.34
C MET A 17 -2.47 7.99 17.31
N ARG A 18 -2.75 7.44 16.13
CA ARG A 18 -3.72 6.35 15.96
C ARG A 18 -3.30 5.41 14.84
N TRP A 19 -3.37 4.12 15.13
CA TRP A 19 -3.38 3.09 14.10
C TRP A 19 -4.65 3.20 13.26
N ASN A 20 -4.54 2.92 11.98
CA ASN A 20 -5.69 2.65 11.13
C ASN A 20 -6.34 1.31 11.52
N SER A 21 -7.52 1.03 10.97
CA SER A 21 -8.38 -0.08 11.43
C SER A 21 -7.77 -1.46 11.25
N ASN A 22 -6.87 -1.65 10.28
CA ASN A 22 -6.18 -2.91 10.02
C ASN A 22 -4.73 -2.95 10.54
N GLY A 23 -4.28 -1.92 11.26
CA GLY A 23 -2.92 -1.86 11.83
C GLY A 23 -1.79 -1.71 10.81
N SER A 24 -2.07 -1.46 9.53
CA SER A 24 -1.05 -1.29 8.49
C SER A 24 -0.39 0.09 8.47
N VAL A 25 -1.01 1.10 9.08
CA VAL A 25 -0.49 2.47 9.09
C VAL A 25 -0.70 3.11 10.46
N LEU A 26 0.36 3.67 11.02
CA LEU A 26 0.30 4.55 12.18
C LEU A 26 0.31 5.99 11.72
N ALA A 27 -0.75 6.74 12.03
CA ALA A 27 -0.75 8.19 11.88
C ALA A 27 -0.27 8.84 13.18
N VAL A 28 0.75 9.66 13.07
CA VAL A 28 1.35 10.44 14.17
C VAL A 28 1.12 11.91 13.87
N ALA A 29 0.37 12.58 14.72
CA ALA A 29 -0.02 13.98 14.57
C ALA A 29 0.72 14.86 15.56
N GLY A 30 1.16 16.03 15.10
CA GLY A 30 1.82 16.99 15.93
C GLY A 30 2.03 18.34 15.26
N THR A 31 2.81 19.17 15.95
CA THR A 31 3.18 20.51 15.49
C THR A 31 4.69 20.62 15.40
N LEU A 32 5.18 21.05 14.24
CA LEU A 32 6.58 21.39 14.02
C LEU A 32 6.74 22.90 14.15
N SER A 33 7.52 23.34 15.14
CA SER A 33 7.92 24.74 15.27
C SER A 33 9.14 25.01 14.39
N THR A 34 9.00 25.92 13.45
CA THR A 34 10.08 26.38 12.56
C THR A 34 10.36 27.86 12.82
N THR A 35 11.61 28.25 12.76
CA THR A 35 12.01 29.66 12.87
C THR A 35 12.40 30.14 11.48
N ASN A 36 11.77 31.21 10.99
CA ASN A 36 12.14 31.78 9.70
C ASN A 36 13.44 32.62 9.82
N SER A 37 13.98 33.08 8.68
CA SER A 37 15.19 33.90 8.62
C SER A 37 15.07 35.25 9.35
N SER A 38 13.85 35.71 9.62
CA SER A 38 13.56 36.92 10.40
C SER A 38 13.39 36.65 11.90
N GLY A 39 13.57 35.42 12.37
CA GLY A 39 13.49 35.05 13.78
C GLY A 39 12.08 34.80 14.31
N GLU A 40 11.04 34.87 13.46
CA GLU A 40 9.67 34.57 13.86
C GLU A 40 9.45 33.05 13.92
N ARG A 41 8.79 32.61 14.99
CA ARG A 41 8.37 31.23 15.17
C ARG A 41 7.07 30.99 14.42
N ARG A 42 7.07 30.02 13.52
CA ARG A 42 5.90 29.53 12.82
C ARG A 42 5.69 28.06 13.14
N ASP A 43 4.51 27.78 13.65
CA ASP A 43 4.05 26.43 13.92
C ASP A 43 3.33 25.86 12.69
N VAL A 44 3.65 24.61 12.36
CA VAL A 44 3.04 23.88 11.24
C VAL A 44 2.46 22.58 11.79
N CYS A 45 1.14 22.45 11.76
CA CYS A 45 0.50 21.18 12.03
C CYS A 45 0.78 20.18 10.90
N MET A 46 1.12 18.95 11.28
CA MET A 46 1.30 17.89 10.31
C MET A 46 0.99 16.52 10.88
N VAL A 47 0.63 15.61 9.98
CA VAL A 47 0.47 14.19 10.25
C VAL A 47 1.55 13.44 9.48
N GLN A 48 2.35 12.67 10.19
CA GLN A 48 3.31 11.74 9.61
C GLN A 48 2.72 10.33 9.63
N PHE A 49 2.85 9.59 8.55
CA PHE A 49 2.36 8.22 8.40
C PHE A 49 3.54 7.27 8.42
N TYR A 50 3.43 6.21 9.22
CA TYR A 50 4.47 5.20 9.40
C TYR A 50 3.94 3.79 9.15
N THR A 51 4.80 2.92 8.62
CA THR A 51 4.53 1.48 8.58
C THR A 51 4.61 0.88 10.00
N PRO A 52 4.17 -0.37 10.21
CA PRO A 52 4.27 -1.04 11.50
C PRO A 52 5.72 -1.19 11.99
N ASN A 53 6.68 -1.16 11.06
CA ASN A 53 8.10 -1.28 11.32
C ASN A 53 8.78 0.08 11.55
N GLY A 54 8.01 1.17 11.69
CA GLY A 54 8.52 2.52 11.93
C GLY A 54 9.11 3.22 10.70
N GLN A 55 8.89 2.70 9.50
CA GLN A 55 9.34 3.36 8.27
C GLN A 55 8.41 4.52 7.95
N HIS A 56 8.98 5.72 7.76
CA HIS A 56 8.24 6.90 7.32
C HIS A 56 7.70 6.70 5.90
N MET A 57 6.39 6.89 5.72
CA MET A 57 5.72 6.76 4.43
C MET A 57 5.52 8.13 3.78
N ARG A 58 4.82 9.04 4.47
CA ARG A 58 4.48 10.39 3.98
C ARG A 58 4.22 11.36 5.13
N THR A 59 4.30 12.65 4.82
CA THR A 59 3.91 13.75 5.72
C THR A 59 2.82 14.59 5.05
N LEU A 60 1.70 14.79 5.76
CA LEU A 60 0.62 15.69 5.38
C LEU A 60 0.67 16.94 6.24
N LYS A 61 0.96 18.09 5.63
CA LYS A 61 0.83 19.40 6.31
C LYS A 61 -0.64 19.81 6.33
N VAL A 62 -1.09 20.32 7.46
CA VAL A 62 -2.48 20.72 7.67
C VAL A 62 -2.51 22.20 8.08
N PRO A 63 -3.34 23.04 7.45
CA PRO A 63 -3.47 24.43 7.85
C PRO A 63 -4.00 24.56 9.28
N GLY A 64 -3.34 25.41 10.07
CA GLY A 64 -3.68 25.65 11.47
C GLY A 64 -2.45 25.62 12.36
N SER A 65 -2.65 25.94 13.63
CA SER A 65 -1.57 26.08 14.62
C SER A 65 -1.56 24.94 15.64
N THR A 66 -2.74 24.44 16.00
CA THR A 66 -2.90 23.42 17.04
C THR A 66 -3.78 22.27 16.57
N MET A 67 -3.31 21.03 16.75
CA MET A 67 -4.06 19.83 16.42
C MET A 67 -4.41 19.07 17.69
N SER A 68 -5.71 18.84 17.90
CA SER A 68 -6.25 18.27 19.14
C SER A 68 -6.70 16.82 19.00
N ALA A 69 -7.09 16.38 17.79
CA ALA A 69 -7.55 15.01 17.57
C ALA A 69 -7.28 14.50 16.15
N LEU A 70 -7.17 13.18 16.04
CA LEU A 70 -7.03 12.41 14.81
C LEU A 70 -7.86 11.14 14.93
N SER A 71 -8.61 10.81 13.88
CA SER A 71 -9.35 9.55 13.77
C SER A 71 -9.30 8.99 12.35
N TRP A 72 -9.47 7.68 12.22
CA TRP A 72 -9.55 6.97 10.95
C TRP A 72 -10.99 6.60 10.62
N GLU A 73 -11.34 6.66 9.34
CA GLU A 73 -12.51 5.95 8.83
C GLU A 73 -12.29 4.42 8.94
N GLY A 74 -13.34 3.64 9.16
CA GLY A 74 -13.25 2.17 9.29
C GLY A 74 -12.56 1.46 8.12
N GLY A 75 -12.68 1.99 6.89
CA GLY A 75 -11.99 1.46 5.71
C GLY A 75 -10.50 1.83 5.62
N SER A 76 -9.98 2.64 6.55
CA SER A 76 -8.59 3.14 6.56
C SER A 76 -8.17 3.96 5.34
N LEU A 77 -9.14 4.43 4.53
CA LEU A 77 -8.89 5.26 3.34
C LEU A 77 -9.13 6.76 3.57
N ARG A 78 -9.46 7.15 4.80
CA ARG A 78 -9.64 8.55 5.17
C ARG A 78 -9.27 8.77 6.63
N VAL A 79 -8.72 9.95 6.90
CA VAL A 79 -8.51 10.46 8.25
C VAL A 79 -9.29 11.75 8.48
N ALA A 80 -9.80 11.91 9.70
CA ALA A 80 -10.41 13.13 10.20
C ALA A 80 -9.47 13.77 11.21
N LEU A 81 -9.24 15.08 11.08
CA LEU A 81 -8.29 15.84 11.90
C LEU A 81 -9.01 17.05 12.50
N ALA A 82 -8.95 17.20 13.82
CA ALA A 82 -9.42 18.42 14.50
C ALA A 82 -8.24 19.37 14.68
N VAL A 83 -8.29 20.50 13.97
CA VAL A 83 -7.22 21.51 13.97
C VAL A 83 -7.85 22.88 14.19
N ASP A 84 -7.43 23.55 15.26
CA ASP A 84 -8.03 24.78 15.77
C ASP A 84 -9.57 24.65 15.88
N SER A 85 -10.33 25.44 15.10
CA SER A 85 -11.80 25.42 15.05
C SER A 85 -12.36 24.65 13.84
N TYR A 86 -11.54 23.88 13.13
CA TYR A 86 -11.91 23.18 11.90
C TYR A 86 -11.76 21.66 12.03
N ILE A 87 -12.57 20.93 11.26
CA ILE A 87 -12.39 19.50 11.02
C ILE A 87 -11.97 19.32 9.57
N TYR A 88 -10.79 18.75 9.36
CA TYR A 88 -10.29 18.38 8.03
C TYR A 88 -10.52 16.90 7.78
N PHE A 89 -10.86 16.58 6.53
CA PHE A 89 -10.89 15.21 6.04
C PHE A 89 -9.83 15.05 4.96
N ALA A 90 -8.93 14.10 5.12
CA ALA A 90 -7.92 13.78 4.12
C ALA A 90 -8.12 12.34 3.63
N ASN A 91 -8.20 12.18 2.31
CA ASN A 91 -8.25 10.87 1.68
C ASN A 91 -6.83 10.29 1.60
N ILE A 92 -6.74 8.99 1.87
CA ILE A 92 -5.53 8.20 1.75
C ILE A 92 -5.69 7.33 0.52
N ARG A 93 -4.69 7.41 -0.36
CA ARG A 93 -4.62 6.60 -1.57
C ARG A 93 -3.46 5.63 -1.39
N PRO A 94 -3.74 4.36 -1.04
CA PRO A 94 -2.72 3.32 -1.05
C PRO A 94 -2.08 3.23 -2.43
N ASP A 95 -0.80 2.84 -2.46
CA ASP A 95 -0.12 2.52 -3.69
C ASP A 95 -0.50 1.10 -4.11
N TYR A 96 -1.69 0.99 -4.71
CA TYR A 96 -2.19 -0.29 -5.18
C TYR A 96 -1.35 -0.76 -6.36
N ARG A 97 -0.95 -2.03 -6.37
CA ARG A 97 -0.42 -2.64 -7.59
C ARG A 97 -1.57 -2.84 -8.55
N TRP A 98 -1.40 -2.42 -9.80
CA TRP A 98 -2.45 -2.51 -10.80
C TRP A 98 -1.89 -2.79 -12.18
N GLY A 99 -2.77 -3.20 -13.08
CA GLY A 99 -2.51 -3.34 -14.51
C GLY A 99 -3.82 -3.22 -15.28
N PHE A 100 -3.72 -3.00 -16.58
CA PHE A 100 -4.89 -2.87 -17.45
C PHE A 100 -4.68 -3.72 -18.70
N ILE A 101 -5.61 -4.63 -18.97
CA ILE A 101 -5.58 -5.50 -20.16
C ILE A 101 -6.96 -5.50 -20.81
N GLU A 102 -6.98 -5.41 -22.13
CA GLU A 102 -8.22 -5.24 -22.91
C GLU A 102 -9.06 -4.08 -22.36
N ASP A 103 -10.20 -4.36 -21.74
CA ASP A 103 -11.07 -3.38 -21.09
C ASP A 103 -11.13 -3.56 -19.56
N THR A 104 -10.27 -4.42 -19.02
CA THR A 104 -10.29 -4.83 -17.61
C THR A 104 -9.16 -4.16 -16.82
N LEU A 105 -9.54 -3.34 -15.84
CA LEU A 105 -8.66 -2.89 -14.78
C LEU A 105 -8.47 -4.01 -13.76
N ILE A 106 -7.22 -4.30 -13.44
CA ILE A 106 -6.84 -5.26 -12.42
C ILE A 106 -6.09 -4.50 -11.35
N TYR A 107 -6.53 -4.58 -10.10
CA TYR A 107 -5.77 -4.01 -8.99
C TYR A 107 -5.77 -4.92 -7.77
N SER A 108 -4.68 -4.85 -7.01
CA SER A 108 -4.53 -5.57 -5.77
C SER A 108 -5.08 -4.78 -4.60
N PHE A 109 -5.70 -5.45 -3.64
CA PHE A 109 -6.09 -4.85 -2.37
C PHE A 109 -6.06 -5.89 -1.25
N THR A 110 -6.23 -5.43 -0.01
CA THR A 110 -6.34 -6.30 1.16
C THR A 110 -7.80 -6.39 1.58
N THR A 111 -8.31 -7.60 1.78
CA THR A 111 -9.71 -7.80 2.20
C THR A 111 -9.94 -7.17 3.59
N PRO A 112 -11.05 -6.42 3.78
CA PRO A 112 -11.35 -5.78 5.06
C PRO A 112 -11.50 -6.79 6.22
N GLU A 113 -12.07 -7.96 5.95
CA GLU A 113 -12.46 -8.93 6.98
C GLU A 113 -11.31 -9.83 7.44
N ARG A 114 -10.47 -10.29 6.49
CA ARG A 114 -9.45 -11.34 6.75
C ARG A 114 -8.02 -10.88 6.55
N HIS A 115 -7.82 -9.65 6.08
CA HIS A 115 -6.51 -9.13 5.70
C HIS A 115 -5.77 -10.00 4.67
N GLU A 116 -6.52 -10.67 3.80
CA GLU A 116 -5.99 -11.50 2.71
C GLU A 116 -5.66 -10.61 1.50
N SER A 117 -4.60 -10.94 0.76
CA SER A 117 -4.34 -10.29 -0.53
C SER A 117 -5.38 -10.74 -1.55
N ALA A 118 -5.93 -9.81 -2.31
CA ALA A 118 -6.91 -10.07 -3.35
C ALA A 118 -6.61 -9.25 -4.61
N LEU A 119 -7.06 -9.76 -5.76
CA LEU A 119 -7.08 -9.05 -7.03
C LEU A 119 -8.54 -8.76 -7.41
N PHE A 120 -8.86 -7.52 -7.70
CA PHE A 120 -10.12 -7.15 -8.31
C PHE A 120 -9.95 -7.02 -9.81
N PHE A 121 -10.79 -7.70 -10.57
CA PHE A 121 -10.86 -7.59 -12.02
C PHE A 121 -12.14 -6.82 -12.35
N TRP A 122 -12.03 -5.69 -13.03
CA TRP A 122 -13.15 -4.82 -13.36
C TRP A 122 -13.14 -4.47 -14.84
N ASN A 123 -14.13 -4.97 -15.57
CA ASN A 123 -14.35 -4.59 -16.96
C ASN A 123 -15.01 -3.21 -17.01
N THR A 124 -14.24 -2.22 -17.48
CA THR A 124 -14.65 -0.82 -17.53
C THR A 124 -15.72 -0.51 -18.57
N LYS A 125 -15.99 -1.43 -19.52
CA LYS A 125 -17.06 -1.28 -20.53
C LYS A 125 -18.39 -1.88 -20.07
N THR A 126 -18.35 -3.07 -19.46
CA THR A 126 -19.57 -3.75 -18.99
C THR A 126 -19.93 -3.38 -17.55
N ASP A 127 -19.00 -2.72 -16.83
CA ASP A 127 -19.08 -2.45 -15.39
C ASP A 127 -19.18 -3.71 -14.52
N GLU A 128 -18.83 -4.87 -15.09
CA GLU A 128 -18.79 -6.14 -14.37
C GLU A 128 -17.43 -6.32 -13.68
N GLY A 129 -17.43 -6.83 -12.47
CA GLY A 129 -16.20 -7.15 -11.77
C GLY A 129 -16.32 -8.32 -10.82
N PHE A 130 -15.19 -8.94 -10.53
CA PHE A 130 -15.09 -10.03 -9.56
C PHE A 130 -13.79 -9.95 -8.77
N THR A 131 -13.82 -10.54 -7.58
CA THR A 131 -12.65 -10.61 -6.68
C THR A 131 -12.04 -12.00 -6.72
N LYS A 132 -10.72 -12.07 -6.92
CA LYS A 132 -9.92 -13.27 -6.75
C LYS A 132 -9.09 -13.17 -5.47
N ILE A 133 -9.48 -13.93 -4.44
CA ILE A 133 -8.76 -14.02 -3.17
C ILE A 133 -7.51 -14.88 -3.39
N LEU A 134 -6.36 -14.42 -2.90
CA LEU A 134 -5.09 -15.14 -2.97
C LEU A 134 -4.84 -15.86 -1.65
N THR A 135 -4.38 -17.10 -1.71
CA THR A 135 -4.02 -17.91 -0.53
C THR A 135 -2.74 -17.43 0.15
N LYS A 136 -1.91 -16.66 -0.58
CA LYS A 136 -0.64 -16.10 -0.12
C LYS A 136 -0.53 -14.62 -0.48
N PRO A 137 0.25 -13.83 0.27
CA PRO A 137 0.45 -12.42 -0.01
C PRO A 137 0.91 -12.16 -1.44
N LEU A 138 0.37 -11.11 -2.06
CA LEU A 138 0.81 -10.66 -3.37
C LEU A 138 2.20 -10.01 -3.27
N VAL A 139 3.16 -10.54 -4.01
CA VAL A 139 4.49 -9.95 -4.14
C VAL A 139 4.48 -8.84 -5.18
N THR A 140 3.98 -9.13 -6.38
CA THR A 140 3.94 -8.15 -7.48
C THR A 140 2.88 -8.52 -8.52
N LEU A 141 2.42 -7.53 -9.30
CA LEU A 141 1.42 -7.66 -10.37
C LEU A 141 1.88 -6.81 -11.56
N HIS A 142 1.78 -7.37 -12.77
CA HIS A 142 2.01 -6.65 -14.02
C HIS A 142 1.01 -7.15 -15.06
N ALA A 143 0.60 -6.26 -15.96
CA ALA A 143 -0.27 -6.63 -17.07
C ALA A 143 0.26 -6.01 -18.36
N SER A 144 0.25 -6.78 -19.44
CA SER A 144 0.72 -6.33 -20.75
C SER A 144 0.12 -7.18 -21.86
N GLY A 145 -0.19 -6.56 -23.00
CA GLY A 145 -0.89 -7.21 -24.09
C GLY A 145 -2.22 -7.76 -23.61
N ASP A 146 -2.37 -9.07 -23.69
CA ASP A 146 -3.65 -9.76 -23.48
C ASP A 146 -3.65 -10.57 -22.16
N CYS A 147 -2.62 -10.42 -21.33
CA CYS A 147 -2.43 -11.21 -20.12
C CYS A 147 -1.93 -10.37 -18.93
N CYS A 148 -2.29 -10.83 -17.74
CA CYS A 148 -1.72 -10.39 -16.47
C CYS A 148 -0.80 -11.47 -15.92
N VAL A 149 0.26 -11.07 -15.22
CA VAL A 149 1.06 -11.96 -14.39
C VAL A 149 1.14 -11.39 -12.98
N TYR A 150 1.00 -12.25 -12.00
CA TYR A 150 1.21 -11.91 -10.60
C TYR A 150 2.04 -12.98 -9.90
N ALA A 151 2.79 -12.55 -8.89
CA ALA A 151 3.64 -13.42 -8.10
C ALA A 151 3.11 -13.51 -6.66
N THR A 152 3.10 -14.72 -6.11
CA THR A 152 2.90 -14.97 -4.67
C THR A 152 3.99 -15.87 -4.15
N GLN A 153 4.18 -15.91 -2.83
CA GLN A 153 4.92 -17.00 -2.20
C GLN A 153 4.27 -18.36 -2.50
N ALA A 154 5.06 -19.42 -2.61
CA ALA A 154 4.57 -20.79 -2.73
C ALA A 154 3.98 -21.30 -1.40
N GLU A 155 3.11 -22.30 -1.47
CA GLU A 155 2.48 -22.87 -0.27
C GLU A 155 3.43 -23.78 0.51
N ASP A 156 4.21 -24.59 -0.19
CA ASP A 156 5.01 -25.67 0.39
C ASP A 156 6.49 -25.33 0.58
N ALA A 157 6.95 -24.18 0.06
CA ALA A 157 8.36 -23.79 0.10
C ALA A 157 8.53 -22.30 0.39
N ALA A 158 9.12 -21.98 1.55
CA ALA A 158 9.26 -20.61 2.04
C ALA A 158 10.06 -19.69 1.10
N ASN A 159 11.03 -20.23 0.36
CA ASN A 159 11.91 -19.47 -0.53
C ASN A 159 11.51 -19.56 -2.01
N GLN A 160 10.39 -20.23 -2.31
CA GLN A 160 9.92 -20.39 -3.68
C GLN A 160 8.72 -19.48 -3.93
N HIS A 161 8.64 -18.94 -5.14
CA HIS A 161 7.56 -18.08 -5.57
C HIS A 161 6.86 -18.68 -6.78
N VAL A 162 5.59 -18.34 -6.96
CA VAL A 162 4.79 -18.82 -8.09
C VAL A 162 4.38 -17.62 -8.93
N LEU A 163 4.83 -17.61 -10.18
CA LEU A 163 4.36 -16.70 -11.22
C LEU A 163 3.10 -17.29 -11.84
N ARG A 164 1.98 -16.57 -11.81
CA ARG A 164 0.72 -17.01 -12.40
C ARG A 164 0.30 -16.06 -13.50
N LEU A 165 0.18 -16.59 -14.71
CA LEU A 165 -0.32 -15.90 -15.89
C LEU A 165 -1.85 -16.06 -15.95
N CYS A 166 -2.57 -14.97 -16.19
CA CYS A 166 -4.02 -14.91 -16.21
C CYS A 166 -4.55 -14.09 -17.40
N SER A 167 -5.73 -14.45 -17.88
CA SER A 167 -6.51 -13.65 -18.82
C SER A 167 -7.30 -12.54 -18.12
N ALA A 168 -7.91 -11.64 -18.90
CA ALA A 168 -8.76 -10.56 -18.40
C ALA A 168 -9.96 -11.00 -17.54
N ASN A 169 -10.42 -12.24 -17.69
CA ASN A 169 -11.47 -12.84 -16.84
C ASN A 169 -10.90 -13.61 -15.62
N GLY A 170 -9.60 -13.48 -15.33
CA GLY A 170 -8.94 -14.10 -14.17
C GLY A 170 -8.72 -15.62 -14.26
N SER A 171 -9.02 -16.23 -15.41
CA SER A 171 -8.72 -17.64 -15.66
C SER A 171 -7.21 -17.86 -15.75
N PRO A 172 -6.68 -18.92 -15.13
CA PRO A 172 -5.25 -19.24 -15.21
C PRO A 172 -4.92 -19.69 -16.63
N ILE A 173 -3.86 -19.12 -17.21
CA ILE A 173 -3.30 -19.52 -18.50
C ILE A 173 -2.14 -20.48 -18.26
N ASP A 174 -1.21 -20.08 -17.41
CA ASP A 174 -0.05 -20.89 -17.04
C ASP A 174 0.46 -20.48 -15.65
N GLN A 175 1.27 -21.34 -15.03
CA GLN A 175 1.96 -21.03 -13.79
C GLN A 175 3.35 -21.67 -13.73
N LYS A 176 4.31 -20.96 -13.13
CA LYS A 176 5.66 -21.47 -12.96
C LYS A 176 6.22 -21.13 -11.59
N TYR A 177 6.88 -22.11 -11.00
CA TYR A 177 7.63 -21.97 -9.76
C TYR A 177 9.02 -21.43 -10.07
N VAL A 178 9.47 -20.45 -9.29
CA VAL A 178 10.78 -19.82 -9.41
C VAL A 178 11.46 -19.76 -8.05
N ASP A 179 12.75 -20.06 -8.03
CA ASP A 179 13.60 -20.05 -6.84
C ASP A 179 14.26 -18.67 -6.64
N LEU A 180 13.47 -17.61 -6.80
CA LEU A 180 13.85 -16.22 -6.55
C LEU A 180 12.66 -15.43 -5.99
N GLU A 181 12.92 -14.43 -5.16
CA GLU A 181 11.90 -13.45 -4.73
C GLU A 181 11.76 -12.34 -5.78
N PRO A 182 10.64 -12.26 -6.52
CA PRO A 182 10.53 -11.31 -7.63
C PRO A 182 10.35 -9.89 -7.10
N ALA A 183 11.38 -9.06 -7.26
CA ALA A 183 11.28 -7.61 -7.04
C ALA A 183 10.57 -6.92 -8.21
N PHE A 184 10.79 -7.43 -9.43
CA PHE A 184 10.18 -6.92 -10.66
C PHE A 184 9.64 -8.09 -11.50
N ILE A 185 8.50 -7.87 -12.14
CA ILE A 185 7.96 -8.76 -13.16
C ILE A 185 7.54 -7.92 -14.35
N THR A 186 7.74 -8.45 -15.55
CA THR A 186 7.21 -7.85 -16.77
C THR A 186 6.83 -8.93 -17.77
N LEU A 187 6.08 -8.53 -18.77
CA LEU A 187 5.53 -9.38 -19.80
C LEU A 187 5.94 -8.86 -21.17
N THR A 188 6.41 -9.76 -21.99
CA THR A 188 6.47 -9.56 -23.45
C THR A 188 5.41 -10.43 -24.10
N ARG A 189 5.28 -10.34 -25.43
CA ARG A 189 4.38 -11.21 -26.18
C ARG A 189 4.67 -12.72 -26.00
N TYR A 190 5.91 -13.07 -25.64
CA TYR A 190 6.36 -14.47 -25.65
C TYR A 190 6.96 -14.95 -24.33
N HIS A 191 7.32 -14.05 -23.43
CA HIS A 191 8.05 -14.38 -22.20
C HIS A 191 7.52 -13.59 -21.01
N VAL A 192 7.54 -14.26 -19.86
CA VAL A 192 7.40 -13.65 -18.55
C VAL A 192 8.81 -13.46 -18.00
N VAL A 193 9.19 -12.21 -17.70
CA VAL A 193 10.49 -11.94 -17.09
C VAL A 193 10.27 -11.61 -15.62
N ALA A 194 10.96 -12.31 -14.73
CA ALA A 194 10.97 -12.04 -13.29
C ALA A 194 12.41 -11.75 -12.85
N ALA A 195 12.62 -10.70 -12.07
CA ALA A 195 13.94 -10.29 -11.61
C ALA A 195 13.96 -10.02 -10.11
N SER A 196 15.05 -10.40 -9.46
CA SER A 196 15.42 -10.02 -8.09
C SER A 196 16.63 -9.08 -8.13
N ALA A 197 17.21 -8.77 -6.97
CA ALA A 197 18.45 -8.00 -6.91
C ALA A 197 19.64 -8.70 -7.60
N ASP A 198 19.64 -10.04 -7.60
CA ASP A 198 20.81 -10.84 -7.95
C ASP A 198 20.57 -11.80 -9.14
N ALA A 199 19.33 -11.96 -9.60
CA ALA A 199 18.99 -12.93 -10.64
C ALA A 199 17.85 -12.45 -11.56
N VAL A 200 17.88 -12.95 -12.80
CA VAL A 200 16.80 -12.78 -13.78
C VAL A 200 16.36 -14.15 -14.29
N TYR A 201 15.05 -14.35 -14.31
CA TYR A 201 14.35 -15.52 -14.82
C TYR A 201 13.50 -15.12 -16.03
N VAL A 202 13.51 -15.94 -17.08
CA VAL A 202 12.76 -15.74 -18.35
C VAL A 202 11.95 -17.00 -18.68
#